data_AF-A0AAU7NPB3-F1
#
_entry.id   AF-A0AAU7NPB3-F1
#
_cell.length_a   1.000
_cell.length_b   1.000
_cell.length_c   1.000
_cell.angle_alpha   90.00
_cell.angle_beta   90.00
_cell.angle_gamma   90.00
#
_symmetry.space_group_name_H-M   'P 1'
#
loop_
_entity.id
_entity.type
_entity.pdbx_description
1 polymer ?
#
loop_
_entity_poly.entity_id
_entity_poly.type
_entity_poly.pdbx_seq_one_letter_code
_entity_poly.pdbx_strand_id
1 'polypeptide(L)'
;MNKTGKKLMLEELLEIEEQLSSKGRLLEQQKAFLRDAITRYKDGESLDDAFRKAVMPQSGRGKQSVSYRSAKMSRDRKLLRAFSLLEGSHWARCIELARLSANIHRAIKSEAVNPTNEVERLIVRAIDSGVPLPRDTRGFHDALKPFFTDKSNTFNRSVSN
;
A
#
# COMPACT_ATOMS: atom_id res chain seq x y z
N MET A 1 29.33 20.53 34.30
CA MET A 1 28.42 21.22 33.37
C MET A 1 27.46 22.10 34.16
N ASN A 2 27.45 23.40 33.91
CA ASN A 2 26.65 24.39 34.65
C ASN A 2 25.14 24.16 34.48
N LYS A 3 24.36 24.31 35.56
CA LYS A 3 22.89 24.16 35.59
C LYS A 3 22.18 25.01 34.52
N THR A 4 22.77 26.15 34.15
CA THR A 4 22.27 27.07 33.12
C THR A 4 22.34 26.48 31.71
N GLY A 5 23.40 25.73 31.39
CA GLY A 5 23.56 25.10 30.06
C GLY A 5 22.64 23.90 29.82
N LYS A 6 22.26 23.17 30.89
CA LYS A 6 21.24 22.12 30.80
C LYS A 6 19.83 22.67 30.57
N LYS A 7 19.53 23.85 31.11
CA LYS A 7 18.21 24.49 30.96
C LYS A 7 17.99 25.03 29.54
N LEU A 8 19.00 25.70 28.98
CA LEU A 8 18.98 26.23 27.61
C LEU A 8 18.79 25.11 26.56
N MET A 9 19.48 23.97 26.71
CA MET A 9 19.31 22.84 25.78
C MET A 9 17.95 22.13 25.91
N LEU A 10 17.33 22.16 27.09
CA LEU A 10 15.98 21.61 27.26
C LEU A 10 14.93 22.50 26.60
N GLU A 11 15.11 23.83 26.68
CA GLU A 11 14.26 24.80 26.00
C GLU A 11 14.38 24.66 24.47
N GLU A 12 15.60 24.53 23.93
CA GLU A 12 15.82 24.25 22.50
C GLU A 12 15.18 22.93 22.03
N LEU A 13 15.25 21.86 22.85
CA LEU A 13 14.60 20.58 22.52
C LEU A 13 13.08 20.65 22.54
N LEU A 14 12.49 21.44 23.45
CA LEU A 14 11.05 21.69 23.49
C LEU A 14 10.60 22.57 22.32
N GLU A 15 11.40 23.56 21.94
CA GLU A 15 11.15 24.41 20.78
C GLU A 15 11.24 23.59 19.48
N ILE A 16 12.18 22.64 19.40
CA ILE A 16 12.24 21.64 18.34
C ILE A 16 10.99 20.74 18.38
N GLU A 17 10.55 20.24 19.53
CA GLU A 17 9.32 19.43 19.67
C GLU A 17 8.06 20.19 19.18
N GLU A 18 7.97 21.48 19.47
CA GLU A 18 6.89 22.37 19.04
C GLU A 18 6.95 22.68 17.52
N GLN A 19 8.15 22.91 16.98
CA GLN A 19 8.37 23.09 15.53
C GLN A 19 8.08 21.81 14.73
N LEU A 20 8.42 20.65 15.29
CA LEU A 20 8.18 19.32 14.72
C LEU A 20 6.69 18.94 14.76
N SER A 21 5.95 19.43 15.75
CA SER A 21 4.50 19.23 15.88
C SER A 21 3.68 20.18 15.01
N SER A 22 4.16 21.41 14.77
CA SER A 22 3.46 22.43 13.98
C SER A 22 3.66 22.33 12.47
N LYS A 23 4.79 21.78 12.00
CA LYS A 23 5.02 21.48 10.57
C LYS A 23 4.57 20.05 10.27
N GLY A 24 3.39 19.89 9.66
CA GLY A 24 2.72 18.60 9.39
C GLY A 24 3.43 17.59 8.45
N ARG A 25 4.75 17.37 8.62
CA ARG A 25 5.58 16.51 7.77
C ARG A 25 6.23 15.32 8.48
N LEU A 26 6.10 15.18 9.80
CA LEU A 26 6.66 14.04 10.52
C LEU A 26 5.64 12.92 10.67
N LEU A 27 6.08 11.71 10.36
CA LEU A 27 5.31 10.49 10.61
C LEU A 27 5.18 10.27 12.12
N GLU A 28 4.07 9.68 12.56
CA GLU A 28 3.83 9.39 13.99
C GLU A 28 4.95 8.56 14.64
N GLN A 29 5.63 7.72 13.85
CA GLN A 29 6.78 6.94 14.30
C GLN A 29 8.01 7.81 14.61
N GLN A 30 8.25 8.84 13.79
CA GLN A 30 9.33 9.80 14.02
C GLN A 30 9.03 10.64 15.27
N LYS A 31 7.76 11.06 15.45
CA LYS A 31 7.33 11.74 16.68
C LYS A 31 7.52 10.85 17.91
N ALA A 32 7.17 9.57 17.82
CA ALA A 32 7.35 8.61 18.91
C ALA A 32 8.83 8.36 19.24
N PHE A 33 9.70 8.23 18.23
CA PHE A 33 11.15 8.15 18.41
C PHE A 33 11.71 9.38 19.14
N LEU A 34 11.30 10.57 18.71
CA LEU A 34 11.73 11.82 19.31
C LEU A 34 11.25 11.96 20.76
N ARG A 35 10.00 11.56 21.05
CA ARG A 35 9.48 11.53 22.42
C ARG A 35 10.25 10.57 23.34
N ASP A 36 10.64 9.40 22.83
CA ASP A 36 11.46 8.44 23.59
C ASP A 36 12.86 9.02 23.89
N ALA A 37 13.50 9.63 22.88
CA ALA A 37 14.78 10.32 23.05
C ALA A 37 14.70 11.46 24.08
N ILE A 38 13.65 12.30 24.00
CA ILE A 38 13.43 13.41 24.94
C ILE A 38 13.18 12.89 26.37
N THR A 39 12.43 11.80 26.52
CA THR A 39 12.14 11.20 27.83
C THR A 39 13.43 10.69 28.48
N ARG A 40 14.26 9.95 27.74
CA ARG A 40 15.55 9.44 28.23
C ARG A 40 16.51 10.56 28.62
N TYR A 41 16.55 11.64 27.84
CA TYR A 41 17.33 12.82 28.19
C TYR A 41 16.83 13.48 29.50
N LYS A 42 15.50 13.60 29.67
CA LYS A 42 14.89 14.09 30.92
C LYS A 42 15.21 13.19 32.11
N ASP A 43 15.33 11.89 31.90
CA ASP A 43 15.73 10.89 32.90
C ASP A 43 17.24 10.93 33.24
N GLY A 44 17.99 11.83 32.60
CA GLY A 44 19.38 12.14 32.93
C GLY A 44 20.42 11.51 32.01
N GLU A 45 20.00 10.83 30.94
CA GLU A 45 20.91 10.33 29.91
C GLU A 45 21.57 11.48 29.12
N SER A 46 22.76 11.25 28.58
CA SER A 46 23.38 12.19 27.64
C SER A 46 22.54 12.26 26.36
N LEU A 47 22.57 13.40 25.65
CA LEU A 47 21.77 13.57 24.45
C LEU A 47 22.11 12.52 23.39
N ASP A 48 23.41 12.26 23.19
CA ASP A 48 23.91 11.26 22.24
C ASP A 48 23.45 9.84 22.61
N ASP A 49 23.46 9.49 23.90
CA ASP A 49 22.99 8.18 24.36
C ASP A 49 21.48 8.06 24.28
N ALA A 50 20.74 9.13 24.58
CA ALA A 50 19.30 9.17 24.48
C ALA A 50 18.82 8.95 23.04
N PHE A 51 19.46 9.60 22.05
CA PHE A 51 19.16 9.36 20.64
C PHE A 51 19.64 7.99 20.14
N ARG A 52 20.80 7.51 20.61
CA ARG A 52 21.33 6.19 20.24
C ARG A 52 20.44 5.05 20.76
N LYS A 53 19.86 5.22 21.95
CA LYS A 53 19.02 4.22 22.62
C LYS A 53 17.54 4.38 22.36
N ALA A 54 17.10 5.54 21.88
CA ALA A 54 15.72 5.73 21.46
C ALA A 54 15.37 4.70 20.38
N VAL A 55 14.28 3.99 20.57
CA VAL A 55 13.88 2.94 19.63
C VAL A 55 12.99 3.59 18.57
N MET A 56 13.48 3.63 17.32
CA MET A 56 12.59 3.93 16.20
C MET A 56 11.53 2.83 16.17
N PRO A 57 10.24 3.13 16.37
CA PRO A 57 9.22 2.10 16.32
C PRO A 57 9.33 1.44 14.95
N GLN A 58 9.55 0.13 14.94
CA GLN A 58 9.54 -0.62 13.69
C GLN A 58 8.24 -0.26 12.99
N SER A 59 8.32 0.23 11.76
CA SER A 59 7.14 0.37 10.92
C SER A 59 6.60 -1.04 10.74
N GLY A 60 5.70 -1.47 11.62
CA GLY A 60 4.93 -2.69 11.39
C GLY A 60 4.35 -2.49 10.02
N ARG A 61 4.79 -3.28 9.02
CA ARG A 61 4.47 -3.13 7.60
C ARG A 61 3.02 -2.68 7.51
N GLY A 62 2.82 -1.38 7.24
CA GLY A 62 1.62 -0.67 7.65
C GLY A 62 0.39 -1.43 7.19
N LYS A 63 -0.56 -1.68 8.11
CA LYS A 63 -1.88 -2.17 7.72
C LYS A 63 -2.34 -1.31 6.54
N GLN A 64 -2.58 -1.93 5.39
CA GLN A 64 -2.97 -1.21 4.18
C GLN A 64 -4.12 -0.26 4.50
N SER A 65 -4.03 0.98 4.05
CA SER A 65 -5.07 1.99 4.31
C SER A 65 -6.43 1.48 3.83
N VAL A 66 -7.50 1.94 4.47
CA VAL A 66 -8.88 1.57 4.05
C VAL A 66 -9.10 1.92 2.58
N SER A 67 -8.60 3.09 2.16
CA SER A 67 -8.62 3.54 0.76
C SER A 67 -7.91 2.55 -0.18
N TYR A 68 -6.67 2.15 0.14
CA TYR A 68 -5.93 1.16 -0.67
C TYR A 68 -6.65 -0.19 -0.73
N ARG A 69 -7.18 -0.69 0.39
CA ARG A 69 -7.93 -1.96 0.43
C ARG A 69 -9.19 -1.89 -0.45
N SER A 70 -9.92 -0.78 -0.39
CA SER A 70 -11.10 -0.54 -1.23
C SER A 70 -10.74 -0.48 -2.71
N ALA A 71 -9.71 0.29 -3.07
CA ALA A 71 -9.21 0.38 -4.44
C ALA A 71 -8.72 -0.98 -4.97
N LYS A 72 -8.00 -1.75 -4.14
CA LYS A 72 -7.54 -3.11 -4.46
C LYS A 72 -8.72 -4.05 -4.72
N MET A 73 -9.75 -4.04 -3.87
CA MET A 73 -10.96 -4.84 -4.09
C MET A 73 -11.71 -4.42 -5.36
N SER A 74 -11.79 -3.12 -5.62
CA SER A 74 -12.39 -2.57 -6.84
C SER A 74 -11.63 -2.99 -8.11
N ARG A 75 -10.29 -3.01 -8.07
CA ARG A 75 -9.43 -3.57 -9.12
C ARG A 75 -9.70 -5.07 -9.30
N ASP A 76 -9.66 -5.84 -8.22
CA ASP A 76 -9.80 -7.30 -8.25
C ASP A 76 -11.15 -7.74 -8.82
N ARG A 77 -12.23 -7.02 -8.52
CA ARG A 77 -13.55 -7.27 -9.12
C ARG A 77 -13.59 -7.04 -10.63
N LYS A 78 -12.90 -6.01 -11.14
CA LYS A 78 -12.80 -5.77 -12.59
C LYS A 78 -12.02 -6.87 -13.28
N LEU A 79 -10.90 -7.28 -12.68
CA LEU A 79 -10.09 -8.39 -13.17
C LEU A 79 -10.85 -9.72 -13.12
N LEU A 80 -11.66 -9.96 -12.08
CA LEU A 80 -12.53 -11.13 -11.99
C LEU A 80 -13.59 -11.14 -13.10
N ARG A 81 -14.20 -9.98 -13.39
CA ARG A 81 -15.15 -9.87 -14.49
C ARG A 81 -14.48 -10.12 -15.83
N ALA A 82 -13.31 -9.53 -16.07
CA ALA A 82 -12.52 -9.78 -17.27
C ALA A 82 -12.18 -11.28 -17.41
N PHE A 83 -11.71 -11.90 -16.32
CA PHE A 83 -11.43 -13.33 -16.24
C PHE A 83 -12.66 -14.19 -16.61
N SER A 84 -13.87 -13.81 -16.17
CA SER A 84 -15.09 -14.57 -16.46
C SER A 84 -15.51 -14.56 -17.94
N LEU A 85 -15.03 -13.57 -18.70
CA LEU A 85 -15.31 -13.41 -20.13
C LEU A 85 -14.27 -14.14 -21.01
N LEU A 86 -13.18 -14.63 -20.44
CA LEU A 86 -12.16 -15.40 -21.14
C LEU A 86 -12.54 -16.88 -21.20
N GLU A 87 -12.16 -17.54 -22.28
CA GLU A 87 -12.44 -18.95 -22.52
C GLU A 87 -11.34 -19.86 -21.96
N GLY A 88 -11.66 -21.16 -21.86
CA GLY A 88 -10.73 -22.19 -21.44
C GLY A 88 -10.69 -22.46 -19.93
N SER A 89 -9.69 -23.23 -19.52
CA SER A 89 -9.50 -23.62 -18.13
C SER A 89 -9.16 -22.41 -17.25
N HIS A 90 -9.35 -22.54 -15.94
CA HIS A 90 -9.00 -21.48 -14.99
C HIS A 90 -7.56 -20.98 -15.19
N TRP A 91 -6.61 -21.89 -15.30
CA TRP A 91 -5.21 -21.52 -15.51
C TRP A 91 -4.98 -20.86 -16.88
N ALA A 92 -5.63 -21.35 -17.95
CA ALA A 92 -5.54 -20.75 -19.28
C ALA A 92 -6.04 -19.30 -19.28
N ARG A 93 -7.17 -19.02 -18.60
CA ARG A 93 -7.69 -17.66 -18.44
C ARG A 93 -6.73 -16.76 -17.65
N CYS A 94 -6.04 -17.27 -16.63
CA CYS A 94 -5.00 -16.50 -15.93
C CYS A 94 -3.81 -16.15 -16.84
N ILE A 95 -3.38 -17.09 -17.69
CA ILE A 95 -2.30 -16.85 -18.67
C ILE A 95 -2.71 -15.74 -19.62
N GLU A 96 -3.92 -15.85 -20.18
CA GLU A 96 -4.42 -14.88 -21.13
C GLU A 96 -4.61 -13.50 -20.50
N LEU A 97 -5.18 -13.42 -19.29
CA LEU A 97 -5.35 -12.18 -18.57
C LEU A 97 -4.01 -11.49 -18.26
N ALA A 98 -2.98 -12.26 -17.91
CA ALA A 98 -1.63 -11.73 -17.70
C ALA A 98 -1.03 -11.15 -18.99
N ARG A 99 -1.18 -11.87 -20.12
CA ARG A 99 -0.75 -11.41 -21.45
C ARG A 99 -1.44 -10.11 -21.86
N LEU A 100 -2.78 -10.07 -21.78
CA LEU A 100 -3.58 -8.88 -22.13
C LEU A 100 -3.22 -7.69 -21.25
N SER A 101 -3.11 -7.91 -19.94
CA SER A 101 -2.73 -6.87 -18.98
C SER A 101 -1.36 -6.27 -19.28
N ALA A 102 -0.36 -7.09 -19.60
CA ALA A 102 0.97 -6.62 -19.97
C ALA A 102 0.97 -5.84 -21.30
N ASN A 103 0.15 -6.25 -22.28
CA ASN A 103 0.02 -5.55 -23.55
C ASN A 103 -0.64 -4.17 -23.38
N ILE A 104 -1.78 -4.13 -22.69
CA ILE A 104 -2.52 -2.88 -22.44
C ILE A 104 -1.68 -1.92 -21.59
N HIS A 105 -1.04 -2.41 -20.53
CA HIS A 105 -0.21 -1.56 -19.69
C HIS A 105 0.98 -0.94 -20.46
N ARG A 106 1.54 -1.66 -21.45
CA ARG A 106 2.55 -1.11 -22.36
C ARG A 106 1.96 -0.08 -23.31
N ALA A 107 0.79 -0.36 -23.88
CA ALA A 107 0.11 0.56 -24.80
C ALA A 107 -0.29 1.89 -24.11
N ILE A 108 -0.72 1.85 -22.83
CA ILE A 108 -1.05 3.06 -22.05
C ILE A 108 0.19 3.97 -21.94
N LYS A 109 1.37 3.39 -21.69
CA LYS A 109 2.62 4.15 -21.59
C LYS A 109 3.01 4.84 -22.90
N SER A 110 2.52 4.32 -24.03
CA SER A 110 2.76 4.88 -25.36
C SER A 110 1.60 5.75 -25.86
N GLU A 111 0.64 6.11 -24.99
CA GLU A 111 -0.59 6.88 -25.31
C GLU A 111 -1.47 6.26 -26.42
N ALA A 112 -1.26 4.99 -26.75
CA ALA A 112 -1.86 4.31 -27.90
C ALA A 112 -2.94 3.30 -27.45
N VAL A 113 -3.89 3.71 -26.61
CA VAL A 113 -4.92 2.80 -26.08
C VAL A 113 -6.30 3.14 -26.59
N ASN A 114 -6.84 2.21 -27.38
CA ASN A 114 -8.23 2.18 -27.77
C ASN A 114 -8.81 0.79 -27.45
N PRO A 115 -9.43 0.59 -26.27
CA PRO A 115 -9.92 -0.72 -25.86
C PRO A 115 -11.10 -1.14 -26.75
N THR A 116 -10.91 -2.23 -27.48
CA THR A 116 -11.82 -2.72 -28.54
C THR A 116 -12.96 -3.58 -28.00
N ASN A 117 -12.73 -4.23 -26.86
CA ASN A 117 -13.67 -5.17 -26.26
C ASN A 117 -13.82 -4.96 -24.75
N GLU A 118 -14.79 -5.66 -24.16
CA GLU A 118 -15.11 -5.48 -22.74
C GLU A 118 -14.00 -5.94 -21.80
N VAL A 119 -13.25 -6.99 -22.17
CA VAL A 119 -12.10 -7.47 -21.39
C VAL A 119 -11.04 -6.37 -21.30
N GLU A 120 -10.70 -5.75 -22.43
CA GLU A 120 -9.73 -4.66 -22.50
C GLU A 120 -10.21 -3.44 -21.70
N ARG A 121 -11.49 -3.05 -21.82
CA ARG A 121 -12.07 -1.95 -21.03
C ARG A 121 -11.99 -2.20 -19.53
N LEU A 122 -12.24 -3.42 -19.08
CA LEU A 122 -12.14 -3.79 -17.67
C LEU A 122 -10.71 -3.74 -17.16
N ILE A 123 -9.73 -4.16 -17.99
CA ILE A 123 -8.31 -4.08 -17.64
C ILE A 123 -7.84 -2.62 -17.54
N VAL A 124 -8.22 -1.76 -18.49
CA VAL A 124 -7.91 -0.31 -18.41
C VAL A 124 -8.46 0.29 -17.11
N ARG A 125 -9.73 0.05 -16.81
CA ARG A 125 -10.35 0.51 -15.54
C ARG A 125 -9.71 -0.09 -14.29
N ALA A 126 -9.08 -1.27 -14.40
CA ALA A 126 -8.32 -1.86 -13.30
C ALA A 126 -6.98 -1.14 -13.10
N ILE A 127 -6.33 -0.70 -14.18
CA ILE A 127 -5.11 0.12 -14.13
C ILE A 127 -5.41 1.52 -13.55
N ASP A 128 -6.50 2.14 -13.98
CA ASP A 128 -6.95 3.46 -13.51
C ASP A 128 -7.25 3.52 -12.00
N SER A 129 -7.40 2.36 -11.34
CA SER A 129 -7.56 2.29 -9.88
C SER A 129 -6.34 2.78 -9.09
N GLY A 130 -5.19 2.96 -9.75
CA GLY A 130 -3.92 3.35 -9.12
C GLY A 130 -3.26 2.23 -8.30
N VAL A 131 -3.89 1.05 -8.22
CA VAL A 131 -3.31 -0.13 -7.57
C VAL A 131 -2.58 -0.97 -8.61
N PRO A 132 -1.30 -1.34 -8.38
CA PRO A 132 -0.54 -2.14 -9.33
C PRO A 132 -1.25 -3.44 -9.73
N LEU A 133 -1.24 -3.78 -11.01
CA LEU A 133 -1.71 -5.08 -11.48
C LEU A 133 -0.80 -6.21 -10.99
N PRO A 134 -1.32 -7.44 -10.87
CA PRO A 134 -0.47 -8.62 -10.75
C PRO A 134 0.50 -8.73 -11.94
N ARG A 135 1.72 -9.22 -11.67
CA ARG A 135 2.81 -9.20 -12.67
C ARG A 135 2.80 -10.40 -13.61
N ASP A 136 2.28 -11.54 -13.15
CA ASP A 136 2.35 -12.81 -13.86
C ASP A 136 1.08 -13.65 -13.60
N THR A 137 0.97 -14.76 -14.33
CA THR A 137 -0.13 -15.73 -14.23
C THR A 137 -0.44 -16.14 -12.79
N ARG A 138 0.60 -16.38 -11.98
CA ARG A 138 0.44 -16.81 -10.59
C ARG A 138 -0.10 -15.68 -9.72
N GLY A 139 0.37 -14.46 -9.92
CA GLY A 139 -0.15 -13.27 -9.26
C GLY A 139 -1.63 -13.03 -9.58
N PHE A 140 -2.07 -13.26 -10.82
CA PHE A 140 -3.49 -13.19 -11.19
C PHE A 140 -4.30 -14.29 -10.49
N HIS A 141 -3.81 -15.52 -10.51
CA HIS A 141 -4.46 -16.62 -9.80
C HIS A 141 -4.62 -16.31 -8.30
N ASP A 142 -3.56 -15.84 -7.63
CA ASP A 142 -3.58 -15.55 -6.20
C ASP A 142 -4.45 -14.33 -5.85
N ALA A 143 -4.51 -13.32 -6.73
CA ALA A 143 -5.39 -12.17 -6.56
C ALA A 143 -6.88 -12.54 -6.69
N LEU A 144 -7.20 -13.49 -7.57
CA LEU A 144 -8.58 -13.90 -7.85
C LEU A 144 -9.05 -15.07 -6.98
N LYS A 145 -8.12 -15.86 -6.42
CA LYS A 145 -8.39 -17.00 -5.53
C LYS A 145 -9.46 -16.74 -4.46
N PRO A 146 -9.44 -15.61 -3.72
CA PRO A 146 -10.43 -15.35 -2.68
C PRO A 146 -11.87 -15.34 -3.20
N PHE A 147 -12.10 -14.95 -4.46
CA PHE A 147 -13.44 -14.85 -5.05
C PHE A 147 -13.99 -16.20 -5.51
N PHE A 148 -13.12 -17.19 -5.76
CA PHE A 148 -13.53 -18.54 -6.12
C PHE A 148 -13.85 -19.39 -4.89
N THR A 149 -13.17 -19.14 -3.77
CA THR A 149 -13.33 -19.89 -2.53
C THR A 149 -14.47 -19.39 -1.65
N ASP A 150 -14.99 -18.19 -1.93
CA ASP A 150 -16.07 -17.61 -1.15
C ASP A 150 -17.43 -18.18 -1.59
N LYS A 151 -17.97 -19.09 -0.78
CA LYS A 151 -19.28 -19.74 -0.97
C LYS A 151 -20.46 -18.74 -0.90
N SER A 152 -20.23 -17.51 -0.44
CA SER A 152 -21.25 -16.46 -0.35
C SER A 152 -21.32 -15.54 -1.57
N ASN A 153 -20.36 -15.66 -2.52
CA ASN A 153 -20.27 -14.78 -3.67
C ASN A 153 -21.15 -15.30 -4.82
N THR A 154 -22.26 -14.62 -5.08
CA THR A 154 -23.32 -14.97 -6.06
C THR A 154 -22.84 -15.11 -7.51
N PHE A 155 -21.61 -14.69 -7.81
CA PHE A 155 -21.01 -14.77 -9.15
C PHE A 155 -20.70 -16.23 -9.58
N ASN A 156 -20.53 -17.16 -8.64
CA ASN A 156 -20.23 -18.57 -8.95
C ASN A 156 -21.45 -19.40 -9.35
N ARG A 157 -22.69 -18.87 -9.26
CA ARG A 157 -23.88 -19.62 -9.68
C ARG A 157 -24.14 -19.61 -11.19
N SER A 158 -23.38 -18.82 -11.96
CA SER A 158 -23.62 -18.63 -13.40
C SER A 158 -22.71 -19.45 -14.32
N VAL A 159 -21.74 -20.20 -13.77
CA VAL A 159 -20.69 -20.89 -14.57
C VAL A 159 -20.76 -22.41 -14.42
N SER A 160 -21.76 -22.92 -13.69
CA SER A 160 -22.10 -24.34 -13.59
C SER A 160 -23.48 -24.55 -14.18
N ASN A 161 -23.59 -24.48 -15.50
CA ASN A 161 -24.61 -25.16 -16.31
C ASN A 161 -24.07 -25.29 -17.74
#